data_AF-A0ABD2KJZ6-F1
#
_entry.id   AF-A0ABD2KJZ6-F1
#
_cell.length_a   1.000
_cell.length_b   1.000
_cell.length_c   1.000
_cell.angle_alpha   90.00
_cell.angle_beta   90.00
_cell.angle_gamma   90.00
#
_symmetry.space_group_name_H-M   'P 1'
#
loop_
_entity.id
_entity.type
_entity.pdbx_description
1 polymer ?
#
loop_
_entity_poly.entity_id
_entity_poly.type
_entity_poly.pdbx_seq_one_letter_code
_entity_poly.pdbx_strand_id
1 'polypeptide(L)'
;MCGIWVILGAEYVPTKHQREFLQIVGRGPDLTIISRVSSKVWLGFHRLAIVQPGDSPSEQPICADGLSVVCNGEIYNHRTLKDNSLLDNSSVRNGGSDCAAILHAFRSSGNDLRRCCASLDGVFAFAMADKKFLYLGRDPIGVRPLFYGFAGQALLIGSEVKSIEKLCRRVNFFPPGFCAQIPLGSTFSTDNQQIEFQQFFQIPSIVNYSISAFDAKAIIRKLLVEAVEKRLMGNRQFGFMLSGGLDSSLIAALATRFLHSNDFCASPIAFSVGFEDSPDLVNARKVAEYLGICHRVLVISARKCVEAIPEVVFSLETFDPLVVRCGVAHFLLCKHIAASSEVKVLLSGEGADELFGSYAYMQRAPSAPLLQREIVRRLRLLHQYDVLRCDRCTSCHGLEIRVPFLDKKFVSFVAQLPPSFKLIPGKTEKFLLRNAFQNLLPGEVLWRSKEGFSEALGKVDLGELLGKHAEGLIEEEFWYRMIFEQRFNLRKLNNVIHTKVYRTASWQIGPGSLDSSLSTSDEERTSTEDNGSGDESKENHRPLGEERREREEKQERKEEEKRIRRRSTGSAKLAGVA
;
A
#
# COMPACT_ATOMS: atom_id res chain seq x y z
N MET A 1 -14.55 -1.69 -2.14
CA MET A 1 -14.07 -1.93 -0.75
C MET A 1 -14.80 -0.98 0.15
N CYS A 2 -15.07 -1.26 1.42
CA CYS A 2 -15.81 -0.30 2.24
C CYS A 2 -15.03 1.00 2.55
N GLY A 3 -15.73 2.03 2.98
CA GLY A 3 -15.16 3.29 3.48
C GLY A 3 -15.54 3.50 4.95
N ILE A 4 -14.57 3.83 5.79
CA ILE A 4 -14.80 4.16 7.21
C ILE A 4 -14.50 5.64 7.46
N TRP A 5 -15.30 6.24 8.34
CA TRP A 5 -15.13 7.61 8.81
C TRP A 5 -15.53 7.69 10.27
N VAL A 6 -14.69 8.27 11.13
CA VAL A 6 -14.92 8.30 12.58
C VAL A 6 -14.71 9.71 13.10
N ILE A 7 -15.60 10.11 14.00
CA ILE A 7 -15.42 11.30 14.83
C ILE A 7 -15.39 10.85 16.29
N LEU A 8 -14.34 11.26 17.00
CA LEU A 8 -14.28 11.29 18.46
C LEU A 8 -14.23 12.74 18.93
N GLY A 9 -15.32 13.23 19.54
CA GLY A 9 -15.45 14.58 20.05
C GLY A 9 -16.92 15.03 20.11
N ALA A 10 -17.31 15.76 21.17
CA ALA A 10 -18.70 16.16 21.39
C ALA A 10 -19.16 17.33 20.50
N GLU A 11 -18.22 18.16 20.05
CA GLU A 11 -18.52 19.40 19.31
C GLU A 11 -18.67 19.17 17.79
N TYR A 12 -18.20 18.03 17.28
CA TYR A 12 -18.25 17.68 15.87
C TYR A 12 -19.49 16.83 15.56
N VAL A 13 -20.47 17.44 14.88
CA VAL A 13 -21.71 16.78 14.47
C VAL A 13 -21.63 16.38 12.98
N PRO A 14 -21.87 15.12 12.60
CA PRO A 14 -21.72 14.65 11.23
C PRO A 14 -22.51 15.43 10.18
N THR A 15 -23.68 15.97 10.53
CA THR A 15 -24.54 16.73 9.61
C THR A 15 -23.83 17.95 9.00
N LYS A 16 -22.83 18.51 9.69
CA LYS A 16 -22.02 19.63 9.16
C LYS A 16 -20.88 19.19 8.24
N HIS A 17 -20.56 17.89 8.20
CA HIS A 17 -19.39 17.33 7.53
C HIS A 17 -19.72 16.16 6.59
N GLN A 18 -21.00 16.03 6.23
CA GLN A 18 -21.48 14.97 5.34
C GLN A 18 -20.82 15.05 3.96
N ARG A 19 -20.50 16.26 3.48
CA ARG A 19 -19.83 16.47 2.18
C ARG A 19 -18.46 15.80 2.14
N GLU A 20 -17.69 15.90 3.22
CA GLU A 20 -16.36 15.28 3.36
C GLU A 20 -16.50 13.75 3.43
N PHE A 21 -17.45 13.25 4.21
CA PHE A 21 -17.70 11.81 4.29
C PHE A 21 -18.16 11.22 2.93
N LEU A 22 -18.95 11.95 2.15
CA LEU A 22 -19.40 11.50 0.82
C LEU A 22 -18.27 11.49 -0.23
N GLN A 23 -17.11 12.12 0.01
CA GLN A 23 -15.98 12.05 -0.93
C GLN A 23 -15.45 10.62 -1.13
N ILE A 24 -15.73 9.72 -0.19
CA ILE A 24 -15.28 8.33 -0.20
C ILE A 24 -16.40 7.33 -0.48
N VAL A 25 -17.59 7.80 -0.92
CA VAL A 25 -18.74 6.93 -1.23
C VAL A 25 -18.44 5.93 -2.34
N GLY A 26 -17.57 6.29 -3.29
CA GLY A 26 -17.14 5.41 -4.39
C GLY A 26 -16.56 4.08 -3.90
N ARG A 27 -15.97 4.06 -2.69
CA ARG A 27 -15.51 2.85 -2.01
C ARG A 27 -16.66 1.85 -1.84
N GLY A 28 -17.72 2.30 -1.18
CA GLY A 28 -18.87 1.50 -0.79
C GLY A 28 -20.18 2.11 -1.26
N PRO A 29 -20.55 1.92 -2.54
CA PRO A 29 -21.72 2.55 -3.13
C PRO A 29 -23.07 1.93 -2.70
N ASP A 30 -23.07 0.78 -2.03
CA ASP A 30 -24.30 0.00 -1.81
C ASP A 30 -25.12 0.51 -0.61
N LEU A 31 -24.46 1.09 0.40
CA LEU A 31 -25.12 1.57 1.62
C LEU A 31 -24.26 2.60 2.34
N THR A 32 -24.88 3.67 2.83
CA THR A 32 -24.24 4.67 3.70
C THR A 32 -24.92 4.71 5.05
N ILE A 33 -24.15 4.55 6.13
CA ILE A 33 -24.63 4.66 7.50
C ILE A 33 -23.76 5.66 8.27
N ILE A 34 -24.39 6.49 9.10
CA ILE A 34 -23.73 7.25 10.16
C ILE A 34 -24.47 6.96 11.45
N SER A 35 -23.77 6.41 12.44
CA SER A 35 -24.36 6.00 13.70
C SER A 35 -23.62 6.61 14.89
N ARG A 36 -24.37 7.17 15.83
CA ARG A 36 -23.83 7.60 17.12
C ARG A 36 -23.79 6.39 18.04
N VAL A 37 -22.60 5.87 18.31
CA VAL A 37 -22.41 4.65 19.11
C VAL A 37 -22.07 4.93 20.57
N SER A 38 -21.73 6.19 20.88
CA SER A 38 -21.46 6.69 22.24
C SER A 38 -21.79 8.19 22.32
N SER A 39 -21.74 8.77 23.53
CA SER A 39 -21.94 10.21 23.73
C SER A 39 -20.96 11.08 22.93
N LYS A 40 -19.76 10.56 22.61
CA LYS A 40 -18.71 11.30 21.90
C LYS A 40 -18.23 10.66 20.59
N VAL A 41 -18.79 9.51 20.19
CA VAL A 41 -18.30 8.74 19.04
C VAL A 41 -19.37 8.59 17.98
N TRP A 42 -19.00 8.93 16.75
CA TRP A 42 -19.74 8.63 15.53
C TRP A 42 -18.95 7.69 14.65
N LEU A 43 -19.61 6.64 14.17
CA LEU A 43 -19.08 5.73 13.15
C LEU A 43 -19.86 5.94 11.86
N GLY A 44 -19.15 6.35 10.81
CA GLY A 44 -19.60 6.43 9.43
C GLY A 44 -19.07 5.25 8.62
N PHE A 45 -19.94 4.66 7.80
CA PHE A 45 -19.63 3.51 6.96
C PHE A 45 -20.26 3.60 5.58
N HIS A 46 -19.45 3.38 4.54
CA HIS A 46 -19.89 3.14 3.17
C HIS A 46 -19.63 1.68 2.84
N ARG A 47 -20.65 0.94 2.43
CA ARG A 47 -20.58 -0.51 2.23
C ARG A 47 -20.40 -0.88 0.76
N LEU A 48 -19.45 -1.78 0.49
CA LEU A 48 -19.49 -2.63 -0.70
C LEU A 48 -19.86 -4.04 -0.23
N ALA A 49 -20.99 -4.57 -0.68
CA ALA A 49 -21.50 -5.87 -0.29
C ALA A 49 -20.80 -6.99 -1.08
N ILE A 50 -19.68 -7.50 -0.54
CA ILE A 50 -18.92 -8.63 -1.07
C ILE A 50 -19.44 -9.97 -0.54
N VAL A 51 -19.45 -10.14 0.78
CA VAL A 51 -20.09 -11.28 1.42
C VAL A 51 -21.55 -10.93 1.65
N GLN A 52 -22.45 -11.62 0.94
CA GLN A 52 -23.90 -11.59 1.19
C GLN A 52 -24.28 -12.91 1.88
N PRO A 53 -24.28 -12.93 3.22
CA PRO A 53 -24.58 -14.13 3.99
C PRO A 53 -26.10 -14.33 4.05
N GLY A 54 -26.70 -14.90 2.98
CA GLY A 54 -28.11 -15.33 2.98
C GLY A 54 -29.06 -14.37 3.71
N ASP A 55 -29.64 -14.84 4.82
CA ASP A 55 -30.68 -14.16 5.62
C ASP A 55 -30.16 -13.27 6.77
N SER A 56 -28.84 -13.20 7.01
CA SER A 56 -28.27 -12.42 8.12
C SER A 56 -27.90 -11.00 7.70
N PRO A 57 -28.38 -9.95 8.40
CA PRO A 57 -27.92 -8.59 8.17
C PRO A 57 -26.40 -8.47 8.34
N SER A 58 -25.78 -7.68 7.46
CA SER A 58 -24.32 -7.49 7.39
C SER A 58 -23.95 -6.01 7.21
N GLU A 59 -24.88 -5.13 7.61
CA GLU A 59 -24.68 -3.69 7.73
C GLU A 59 -23.71 -3.37 8.86
N GLN A 60 -23.03 -2.21 8.79
CA GLN A 60 -22.14 -1.78 9.87
C GLN A 60 -22.56 -0.41 10.39
N PRO A 61 -22.60 -0.19 11.72
CA PRO A 61 -21.85 -0.93 12.74
C PRO A 61 -22.40 -2.33 13.08
N ILE A 62 -21.49 -3.27 13.32
CA ILE A 62 -21.78 -4.58 13.91
C ILE A 62 -21.72 -4.41 15.43
N CYS A 63 -22.71 -4.93 16.16
CA CYS A 63 -22.85 -4.65 17.59
C CYS A 63 -23.00 -5.92 18.42
N ALA A 64 -22.25 -6.03 19.52
CA ALA A 64 -22.44 -7.06 20.55
C ALA A 64 -21.88 -6.56 21.90
N ASP A 65 -22.51 -6.91 23.02
CA ASP A 65 -22.02 -6.60 24.38
C ASP A 65 -21.55 -5.15 24.62
N GLY A 66 -22.30 -4.18 24.08
CA GLY A 66 -21.96 -2.76 24.20
C GLY A 66 -20.79 -2.28 23.34
N LEU A 67 -20.23 -3.15 22.49
CA LEU A 67 -19.27 -2.79 21.43
C LEU A 67 -20.02 -2.49 20.13
N SER A 68 -19.50 -1.56 19.35
CA SER A 68 -19.91 -1.28 17.97
C SER A 68 -18.69 -1.15 17.08
N VAL A 69 -18.61 -1.94 16.01
CA VAL A 69 -17.45 -1.96 15.09
C VAL A 69 -17.85 -1.65 13.65
N VAL A 70 -17.02 -0.84 12.98
CA VAL A 70 -16.98 -0.70 11.53
C VAL A 70 -15.61 -1.13 11.03
N CYS A 71 -15.55 -1.82 9.90
CA CYS A 71 -14.35 -2.39 9.31
C CYS A 71 -14.42 -2.31 7.78
N ASN A 72 -13.40 -1.70 7.19
CA ASN A 72 -13.05 -1.91 5.79
C ASN A 72 -12.02 -3.03 5.74
N GLY A 73 -12.44 -4.24 5.39
CA GLY A 73 -11.56 -5.39 5.42
C GLY A 73 -12.25 -6.71 5.12
N GLU A 74 -11.43 -7.76 5.10
CA GLU A 74 -11.82 -9.16 4.98
C GLU A 74 -10.99 -9.97 5.99
N ILE A 75 -11.67 -10.68 6.89
CA ILE A 75 -11.08 -11.53 7.92
C ILE A 75 -11.20 -13.00 7.47
N TYR A 76 -10.14 -13.54 6.89
CA TYR A 76 -10.15 -14.86 6.26
C TYR A 76 -10.28 -16.02 7.26
N ASN A 77 -9.84 -15.83 8.51
CA ASN A 77 -10.03 -16.81 9.59
C ASN A 77 -11.31 -16.58 10.42
N HIS A 78 -12.30 -15.86 9.89
CA HIS A 78 -13.50 -15.48 10.65
C HIS A 78 -14.26 -16.68 11.24
N ARG A 79 -14.35 -17.81 10.53
CA ARG A 79 -15.07 -19.01 11.01
C ARG A 79 -14.41 -19.55 12.28
N THR A 80 -13.10 -19.79 12.21
CA THR A 80 -12.30 -20.26 13.35
C THR A 80 -12.37 -19.32 14.56
N LEU A 81 -12.44 -18.00 14.34
CA LEU A 81 -12.57 -17.03 15.41
C LEU A 81 -13.97 -17.07 16.06
N LYS A 82 -15.02 -17.27 15.26
CA LYS A 82 -16.40 -17.42 15.75
C LYS A 82 -16.57 -18.73 16.54
N ASP A 83 -16.07 -19.84 16.01
CA ASP A 83 -16.22 -21.18 16.61
C ASP A 83 -15.50 -21.31 17.96
N ASN A 84 -14.35 -20.64 18.11
CA ASN A 84 -13.56 -20.64 19.35
C ASN A 84 -13.93 -19.48 20.31
N SER A 85 -15.02 -18.77 20.05
CA SER A 85 -15.39 -17.60 20.85
C SER A 85 -16.24 -17.95 22.05
N LEU A 86 -16.02 -17.20 23.15
CA LEU A 86 -16.93 -17.16 24.29
C LEU A 86 -18.12 -16.21 24.08
N LEU A 87 -18.06 -15.37 23.04
CA LEU A 87 -19.15 -14.45 22.70
C LEU A 87 -20.27 -15.22 21.99
N ASP A 88 -21.48 -15.16 22.55
CA ASP A 88 -22.65 -15.81 21.94
C ASP A 88 -22.99 -15.16 20.59
N ASN A 89 -22.92 -15.95 19.52
CA ASN A 89 -23.26 -15.52 18.17
C ASN A 89 -24.69 -14.94 18.07
N SER A 90 -25.64 -15.41 18.90
CA SER A 90 -27.02 -14.92 18.87
C SER A 90 -27.16 -13.46 19.32
N SER A 91 -26.19 -12.99 20.12
CA SER A 91 -26.12 -11.61 20.63
C SER A 91 -25.54 -10.61 19.62
N VAL A 92 -24.94 -11.09 18.53
CA VAL A 92 -24.25 -10.26 17.54
C VAL A 92 -25.25 -9.72 16.51
N ARG A 93 -25.60 -8.45 16.64
CA ARG A 93 -26.42 -7.76 15.65
C ARG A 93 -25.58 -7.40 14.44
N ASN A 94 -26.16 -7.58 13.25
CA ASN A 94 -25.47 -7.47 11.96
C ASN A 94 -24.26 -8.43 11.81
N GLY A 95 -24.32 -9.59 12.47
CA GLY A 95 -23.22 -10.57 12.53
C GLY A 95 -22.93 -11.35 11.24
N GLY A 96 -23.67 -11.07 10.15
CA GLY A 96 -23.48 -11.76 8.87
C GLY A 96 -22.12 -11.51 8.23
N SER A 97 -21.51 -10.35 8.48
CA SER A 97 -20.16 -10.07 7.95
C SER A 97 -19.08 -10.93 8.63
N ASP A 98 -18.07 -11.29 7.86
CA ASP A 98 -16.79 -11.84 8.34
C ASP A 98 -16.15 -10.92 9.40
N CYS A 99 -16.30 -9.60 9.25
CA CYS A 99 -15.77 -8.59 10.18
C CYS A 99 -16.39 -8.66 11.59
N ALA A 100 -17.52 -9.36 11.77
CA ALA A 100 -18.04 -9.67 13.10
C ALA A 100 -17.01 -10.46 13.95
N ALA A 101 -16.12 -11.21 13.31
CA ALA A 101 -15.02 -11.93 13.97
C ALA A 101 -14.09 -11.02 14.78
N ILE A 102 -14.06 -9.70 14.53
CA ILE A 102 -13.30 -8.75 15.36
C ILE A 102 -13.86 -8.73 16.79
N LEU A 103 -15.18 -8.77 16.97
CA LEU A 103 -15.81 -8.81 18.29
C LEU A 103 -15.48 -10.12 19.01
N HIS A 104 -15.54 -11.24 18.30
CA HIS A 104 -15.16 -12.55 18.81
C HIS A 104 -13.70 -12.61 19.23
N ALA A 105 -12.79 -12.15 18.36
CA ALA A 105 -11.35 -12.09 18.64
C ALA A 105 -11.03 -11.20 19.84
N PHE A 106 -11.72 -10.06 19.97
CA PHE A 106 -11.52 -9.14 21.07
C PHE A 106 -11.93 -9.76 22.41
N ARG A 107 -13.10 -10.40 22.46
CA ARG A 107 -13.58 -11.10 23.66
C ARG A 107 -12.70 -12.29 24.03
N SER A 108 -12.35 -13.14 23.07
CA SER A 108 -11.45 -14.28 23.30
C SER A 108 -10.04 -13.88 23.72
N SER A 109 -9.61 -12.65 23.37
CA SER A 109 -8.33 -12.09 23.82
C SER A 109 -8.39 -11.48 25.23
N GLY A 110 -9.53 -11.58 25.93
CA GLY A 110 -9.71 -10.94 27.23
C GLY A 110 -9.80 -9.41 27.15
N ASN A 111 -10.32 -8.88 26.03
CA ASN A 111 -10.37 -7.44 25.72
C ASN A 111 -9.01 -6.78 25.49
N ASP A 112 -7.95 -7.57 25.22
CA ASP A 112 -6.65 -7.06 24.79
C ASP A 112 -6.68 -6.76 23.28
N LEU A 113 -6.65 -5.47 22.91
CA LEU A 113 -6.70 -5.04 21.51
C LEU A 113 -5.50 -5.54 20.70
N ARG A 114 -4.31 -5.57 21.28
CA ARG A 114 -3.08 -5.98 20.60
C ARG A 114 -3.14 -7.46 20.27
N ARG A 115 -3.53 -8.31 21.23
CA ARG A 115 -3.74 -9.75 21.01
C ARG A 115 -4.88 -10.01 20.02
N CYS A 116 -5.96 -9.24 20.12
CA CYS A 116 -7.06 -9.28 19.15
C CYS A 116 -6.54 -9.07 17.73
N CYS A 117 -5.87 -7.94 17.46
CA CYS A 117 -5.32 -7.64 16.13
C CYS A 117 -4.28 -8.67 15.68
N ALA A 118 -3.46 -9.19 16.60
CA ALA A 118 -2.48 -10.24 16.29
C ALA A 118 -3.14 -11.58 15.89
N SER A 119 -4.36 -11.87 16.35
CA SER A 119 -5.10 -13.09 16.01
C SER A 119 -5.82 -13.03 14.65
N LEU A 120 -6.04 -11.83 14.11
CA LEU A 120 -6.72 -11.64 12.82
C LEU A 120 -5.80 -12.07 11.66
N ASP A 121 -6.33 -12.94 10.81
CA ASP A 121 -5.72 -13.31 9.52
C ASP A 121 -6.56 -12.69 8.41
N GLY A 122 -6.15 -11.51 7.97
CA GLY A 122 -6.98 -10.67 7.11
C GLY A 122 -6.28 -9.39 6.67
N VAL A 123 -7.00 -8.62 5.87
CA VAL A 123 -6.66 -7.23 5.52
C VAL A 123 -7.77 -6.35 6.06
N PHE A 124 -7.45 -5.31 6.82
CA PHE A 124 -8.43 -4.59 7.62
C PHE A 124 -7.95 -3.21 8.04
N ALA A 125 -8.89 -2.29 8.06
CA ALA A 125 -8.85 -1.06 8.84
C ALA A 125 -10.18 -0.97 9.57
N PHE A 126 -10.15 -1.02 10.91
CA PHE A 126 -11.37 -1.00 11.70
C PHE A 126 -11.35 0.08 12.79
N ALA A 127 -12.55 0.50 13.17
CA ALA A 127 -12.81 1.29 14.34
C ALA A 127 -13.93 0.63 15.16
N MET A 128 -13.66 0.38 16.43
CA MET A 128 -14.59 -0.23 17.37
C MET A 128 -14.71 0.67 18.60
N ALA A 129 -15.90 0.86 19.14
CA ALA A 129 -16.08 1.67 20.33
C ALA A 129 -16.96 0.95 21.36
N ASP A 130 -16.68 1.21 22.64
CA ASP A 130 -17.57 0.93 23.75
C ASP A 130 -17.89 2.22 24.52
N LYS A 131 -18.33 2.10 25.77
CA LYS A 131 -18.63 3.26 26.63
C LYS A 131 -17.39 4.00 27.14
N LYS A 132 -16.20 3.41 27.04
CA LYS A 132 -14.96 3.89 27.67
C LYS A 132 -13.88 4.25 26.66
N PHE A 133 -13.78 3.52 25.56
CA PHE A 133 -12.69 3.63 24.60
C PHE A 133 -13.17 3.58 23.14
N LEU A 134 -12.39 4.24 22.29
CA LEU A 134 -12.31 3.99 20.86
C LEU A 134 -11.06 3.13 20.59
N TYR A 135 -11.26 2.01 19.92
CA TYR A 135 -10.24 1.05 19.51
C TYR A 135 -10.05 1.11 17.99
N LEU A 136 -8.80 1.16 17.55
CA LEU A 136 -8.43 1.22 16.13
C LEU A 136 -7.43 0.13 15.80
N GLY A 137 -7.53 -0.46 14.62
CA GLY A 137 -6.56 -1.43 14.14
C GLY A 137 -6.38 -1.36 12.63
N ARG A 138 -5.13 -1.51 12.18
CA ARG A 138 -4.78 -1.58 10.76
C ARG A 138 -3.91 -2.80 10.48
N ASP A 139 -4.19 -3.50 9.39
CA ASP A 139 -3.59 -4.78 9.06
C ASP A 139 -2.04 -4.73 8.95
N PRO A 140 -1.38 -5.90 9.05
CA PRO A 140 0.08 -6.05 9.07
C PRO A 140 0.88 -5.22 8.04
N ILE A 141 0.39 -5.11 6.82
CA ILE A 141 1.11 -4.48 5.70
C ILE A 141 0.48 -3.13 5.30
N GLY A 142 -0.74 -2.86 5.75
CA GLY A 142 -1.48 -1.65 5.45
C GLY A 142 -2.23 -1.75 4.13
N VAL A 143 -2.67 -2.96 3.77
CA VAL A 143 -3.46 -3.25 2.56
C VAL A 143 -4.74 -2.44 2.55
N ARG A 144 -5.42 -2.32 3.69
CA ARG A 144 -6.54 -1.41 3.87
C ARG A 144 -6.05 -0.08 4.44
N PRO A 145 -6.50 1.05 3.88
CA PRO A 145 -6.01 2.36 4.26
C PRO A 145 -6.69 2.91 5.51
N LEU A 146 -5.94 3.68 6.29
CA LEU A 146 -6.47 4.41 7.44
C LEU A 146 -5.62 5.64 7.73
N PHE A 147 -6.28 6.78 7.89
CA PHE A 147 -5.68 8.09 8.15
C PHE A 147 -6.36 8.72 9.34
N TYR A 148 -5.63 9.57 10.05
CA TYR A 148 -6.17 10.32 11.16
C TYR A 148 -5.65 11.76 11.16
N GLY A 149 -6.39 12.64 11.81
CA GLY A 149 -5.99 14.02 12.06
C GLY A 149 -6.89 14.65 13.11
N PHE A 150 -6.52 15.86 13.53
CA PHE A 150 -7.22 16.56 14.59
C PHE A 150 -7.85 17.85 14.07
N ALA A 151 -9.08 18.11 14.52
CA ALA A 151 -9.81 19.35 14.29
C ALA A 151 -10.24 19.92 15.65
N GLY A 152 -9.53 20.95 16.12
CA GLY A 152 -9.66 21.41 17.50
C GLY A 152 -9.31 20.28 18.48
N GLN A 153 -10.26 19.95 19.36
CA GLN A 153 -10.14 18.85 20.32
C GLN A 153 -10.70 17.52 19.82
N ALA A 154 -11.23 17.47 18.59
CA ALA A 154 -11.78 16.25 18.02
C ALA A 154 -10.71 15.46 17.24
N LEU A 155 -10.78 14.14 17.33
CA LEU A 155 -10.03 13.22 16.48
C LEU A 155 -10.93 12.75 15.34
N LEU A 156 -10.43 12.89 14.11
CA LEU A 156 -11.07 12.42 12.90
C LEU A 156 -10.25 11.32 12.26
N ILE A 157 -10.93 10.31 11.76
CA ILE A 157 -10.31 9.14 11.11
C ILE A 157 -11.06 8.88 9.81
N GLY A 158 -10.33 8.55 8.75
CA GLY A 158 -10.92 8.25 7.46
C GLY A 158 -10.13 7.19 6.70
N SER A 159 -10.79 6.42 5.84
CA SER A 159 -10.09 5.52 4.90
C SER A 159 -9.23 6.27 3.90
N GLU A 160 -9.58 7.51 3.58
CA GLU A 160 -8.88 8.33 2.59
C GLU A 160 -8.74 9.77 3.07
N VAL A 161 -7.65 10.42 2.66
CA VAL A 161 -7.29 11.78 3.05
C VAL A 161 -8.40 12.78 2.70
N LYS A 162 -9.03 12.63 1.53
CA LYS A 162 -10.12 13.46 1.01
C LYS A 162 -11.35 13.53 1.93
N SER A 163 -11.50 12.60 2.87
CA SER A 163 -12.60 12.57 3.84
C SER A 163 -12.34 13.37 5.14
N ILE A 164 -11.09 13.79 5.39
CA ILE A 164 -10.72 14.45 6.65
C ILE A 164 -9.79 15.67 6.49
N GLU A 165 -9.04 15.79 5.39
CA GLU A 165 -8.00 16.82 5.21
C GLU A 165 -8.50 18.26 5.35
N LYS A 166 -9.71 18.54 4.86
CA LYS A 166 -10.30 19.88 4.96
C LYS A 166 -10.64 20.28 6.38
N LEU A 167 -10.91 19.29 7.23
CA LEU A 167 -11.32 19.46 8.63
C LEU A 167 -10.11 19.52 9.55
N CYS A 168 -9.05 18.77 9.23
CA CYS A 168 -7.88 18.65 10.08
C CYS A 168 -6.85 19.77 9.81
N ARG A 169 -6.04 20.08 10.82
CA ARG A 169 -4.85 20.94 10.65
C ARG A 169 -3.71 20.21 9.92
N ARG A 170 -3.55 18.92 10.23
CA ARG A 170 -2.56 18.00 9.66
C ARG A 170 -3.18 16.61 9.59
N VAL A 171 -2.82 15.84 8.57
CA VAL A 171 -3.24 14.44 8.43
C VAL A 171 -2.02 13.54 8.48
N ASN A 172 -2.17 12.41 9.14
CA ASN A 172 -1.17 11.37 9.29
C ASN A 172 -1.74 10.03 8.83
N PHE A 173 -0.86 9.12 8.39
CA PHE A 173 -1.25 7.74 8.19
C PHE A 173 -1.37 7.07 9.55
N PHE A 174 -2.38 6.22 9.73
CA PHE A 174 -2.37 5.27 10.83
C PHE A 174 -1.41 4.12 10.46
N PRO A 175 -0.39 3.80 11.27
CA PRO A 175 0.69 2.92 10.84
C PRO A 175 0.24 1.46 10.62
N PRO A 176 0.74 0.75 9.58
CA PRO A 176 0.47 -0.67 9.37
C PRO A 176 1.00 -1.58 10.48
N GLY A 177 0.23 -2.59 10.88
CA GLY A 177 0.63 -3.53 11.93
C GLY A 177 0.53 -2.96 13.36
N PHE A 178 -0.19 -1.85 13.53
CA PHE A 178 -0.44 -1.21 14.82
C PHE A 178 -1.93 -1.18 15.16
N CYS A 179 -2.21 -1.03 16.45
CA CYS A 179 -3.52 -0.72 16.98
C CYS A 179 -3.42 0.43 17.99
N ALA A 180 -4.54 1.09 18.29
CA ALA A 180 -4.59 2.17 19.28
C ALA A 180 -5.86 2.08 20.11
N GLN A 181 -5.73 2.35 21.41
CA GLN A 181 -6.86 2.42 22.34
C GLN A 181 -6.90 3.83 22.93
N ILE A 182 -8.01 4.53 22.71
CA ILE A 182 -8.15 5.95 23.00
C ILE A 182 -9.32 6.14 23.97
N PRO A 183 -9.09 6.65 25.20
CA PRO A 183 -10.17 6.96 26.13
C PRO A 183 -11.16 7.97 25.53
N LEU A 184 -12.46 7.77 25.72
CA LEU A 184 -13.47 8.73 25.26
C LEU A 184 -13.44 10.07 26.03
N GLY A 185 -12.79 10.08 27.20
CA GLY A 185 -12.49 11.28 27.96
C GLY A 185 -11.33 12.10 27.40
N SER A 186 -10.55 11.56 26.46
CA SER A 186 -9.39 12.25 25.90
C SER A 186 -9.79 13.57 25.28
N THR A 187 -9.08 14.62 25.68
CA THR A 187 -9.20 15.96 25.12
C THR A 187 -7.85 16.27 24.49
N PHE A 188 -7.82 16.35 23.15
CA PHE A 188 -6.58 16.64 22.43
C PHE A 188 -6.34 18.14 22.49
N SER A 189 -5.36 18.58 23.28
CA SER A 189 -4.98 19.99 23.30
C SER A 189 -4.32 20.37 21.97
N THR A 190 -4.32 21.65 21.62
CA THR A 190 -3.61 22.15 20.44
C THR A 190 -2.12 21.85 20.45
N ASP A 191 -1.55 21.69 21.65
CA ASP A 191 -0.11 21.50 21.87
C ASP A 191 0.29 20.02 22.03
N ASN A 192 -0.67 19.11 22.30
CA ASN A 192 -0.41 17.67 22.45
C ASN A 192 -1.46 16.82 21.72
N GLN A 193 -1.27 16.68 20.40
CA GLN A 193 -2.13 15.92 19.50
C GLN A 193 -1.47 14.61 19.07
N GLN A 194 -1.33 13.66 20.00
CA GLN A 194 -0.75 12.34 19.73
C GLN A 194 -1.69 11.19 20.05
N ILE A 195 -1.50 10.09 19.33
CA ILE A 195 -2.16 8.80 19.58
C ILE A 195 -1.06 7.84 20.00
N GLU A 196 -1.26 7.13 21.10
CA GLU A 196 -0.38 6.04 21.49
C GLU A 196 -0.68 4.80 20.64
N PHE A 197 0.33 4.32 19.93
CA PHE A 197 0.23 3.15 19.06
C PHE A 197 0.89 1.93 19.69
N GLN A 198 0.24 0.78 19.59
CA GLN A 198 0.76 -0.51 20.03
C GLN A 198 1.00 -1.39 18.81
N GLN A 199 2.26 -1.80 18.59
CA GLN A 199 2.61 -2.68 17.48
C GLN A 199 2.19 -4.12 17.78
N PHE A 200 1.37 -4.72 16.92
CA PHE A 200 0.98 -6.13 17.02
C PHE A 200 1.63 -6.99 15.93
N PHE A 201 2.16 -6.38 14.87
CA PHE A 201 2.89 -7.07 13.81
C PHE A 201 4.11 -6.29 13.37
N GLN A 202 5.21 -7.00 13.19
CA GLN A 202 6.44 -6.49 12.60
C GLN A 202 6.86 -7.44 11.49
N ILE A 203 7.25 -6.89 10.34
CA ILE A 203 7.85 -7.68 9.26
C ILE A 203 9.15 -8.29 9.81
N PRO A 204 9.24 -9.63 9.89
CA PRO A 204 10.40 -10.27 10.49
C PRO A 204 11.66 -10.01 9.65
N SER A 205 12.77 -9.72 10.33
CA SER A 205 14.11 -9.75 9.72
C SER A 205 14.61 -11.19 9.62
N ILE A 206 15.67 -11.44 8.84
CA ILE A 206 16.27 -12.77 8.72
C ILE A 206 16.52 -13.34 10.12
N VAL A 207 15.93 -14.50 10.38
CA VAL A 207 16.34 -15.36 11.47
C VAL A 207 17.36 -16.34 10.88
N ASN A 208 18.46 -16.63 11.59
CA ASN A 208 19.42 -17.65 11.19
C ASN A 208 18.72 -19.02 11.16
N TYR A 209 18.00 -19.29 10.08
CA TYR A 209 17.22 -20.50 9.88
C TYR A 209 17.92 -21.36 8.83
N SER A 210 18.32 -22.56 9.20
CA SER A 210 18.82 -23.56 8.26
C SER A 210 17.63 -24.22 7.58
N ILE A 211 17.30 -23.78 6.36
CA ILE A 211 16.27 -24.39 5.50
C ILE A 211 16.88 -24.80 4.17
N SER A 212 16.55 -26.00 3.71
CA SER A 212 16.94 -26.43 2.37
C SER A 212 16.13 -25.69 1.30
N ALA A 213 16.69 -25.53 0.10
CA ALA A 213 15.94 -24.97 -1.02
C ALA A 213 14.73 -25.84 -1.41
N PHE A 214 14.77 -27.14 -1.12
CA PHE A 214 13.64 -28.05 -1.34
C PHE A 214 12.46 -27.72 -0.42
N ASP A 215 12.71 -27.64 0.89
CA ASP A 215 11.69 -27.32 1.89
C ASP A 215 11.14 -25.91 1.69
N ALA A 216 12.01 -24.94 1.37
CA ALA A 216 11.60 -23.57 1.10
C ALA A 216 10.58 -23.50 -0.06
N LYS A 217 10.82 -24.25 -1.16
CA LYS A 217 9.86 -24.34 -2.28
C LYS A 217 8.55 -24.98 -1.85
N ALA A 218 8.60 -26.07 -1.08
CA ALA A 218 7.40 -26.76 -0.61
C ALA A 218 6.53 -25.86 0.27
N ILE A 219 7.16 -25.11 1.19
CA ILE A 219 6.46 -24.18 2.07
C ILE A 219 5.93 -22.96 1.29
N ILE A 220 6.71 -22.38 0.36
CA ILE A 220 6.21 -21.31 -0.55
C ILE A 220 4.96 -21.78 -1.28
N ARG A 221 5.01 -22.98 -1.87
CA ARG A 221 3.89 -23.55 -2.60
C ARG A 221 2.66 -23.68 -1.70
N LYS A 222 2.82 -24.32 -0.55
CA LYS A 222 1.75 -24.52 0.44
C LYS A 222 1.13 -23.19 0.87
N LEU A 223 1.95 -22.24 1.34
CA LEU A 223 1.46 -20.98 1.89
C LEU A 223 0.78 -20.10 0.84
N LEU A 224 1.27 -20.06 -0.40
CA LEU A 224 0.61 -19.27 -1.44
C LEU A 224 -0.70 -19.92 -1.91
N VAL A 225 -0.75 -21.26 -1.98
CA VAL A 225 -2.00 -21.99 -2.27
C VAL A 225 -3.05 -21.69 -1.19
N GLU A 226 -2.69 -21.82 0.09
CA GLU A 226 -3.57 -21.48 1.22
C GLU A 226 -3.99 -19.99 1.20
N ALA A 227 -3.06 -19.09 0.84
CA ALA A 227 -3.32 -17.67 0.74
C ALA A 227 -4.33 -17.34 -0.37
N VAL A 228 -4.27 -18.02 -1.51
CA VAL A 228 -5.22 -17.87 -2.61
C VAL A 228 -6.58 -18.45 -2.22
N GLU A 229 -6.60 -19.68 -1.71
CA GLU A 229 -7.84 -20.39 -1.37
C GLU A 229 -8.71 -19.59 -0.39
N LYS A 230 -8.14 -19.13 0.72
CA LYS A 230 -8.90 -18.37 1.73
C LYS A 230 -9.39 -17.01 1.22
N ARG A 231 -8.78 -16.48 0.16
CA ARG A 231 -9.20 -15.24 -0.53
C ARG A 231 -10.29 -15.46 -1.57
N LEU A 232 -10.77 -16.69 -1.75
CA LEU A 232 -11.98 -17.00 -2.51
C LEU A 232 -13.24 -17.06 -1.62
N MET A 233 -13.17 -16.48 -0.42
CA MET A 233 -14.31 -16.27 0.46
C MET A 233 -15.31 -15.27 -0.16
N GLY A 234 -16.59 -15.63 -0.18
CA GLY A 234 -17.68 -14.78 -0.67
C GLY A 234 -18.42 -15.39 -1.86
N ASN A 235 -19.57 -14.80 -2.19
CA ASN A 235 -20.51 -15.37 -3.16
C ASN A 235 -20.63 -14.53 -4.45
N ARG A 236 -19.70 -13.58 -4.65
CA ARG A 236 -19.66 -12.71 -5.84
C ARG A 236 -18.84 -13.35 -6.94
N GLN A 237 -19.06 -12.92 -8.18
CA GLN A 237 -18.19 -13.28 -9.29
C GLN A 237 -16.77 -12.73 -9.05
N PHE A 238 -15.79 -13.62 -9.10
CA PHE A 238 -14.37 -13.28 -9.01
C PHE A 238 -13.82 -12.92 -10.39
N GLY A 239 -12.92 -11.96 -10.41
CA GLY A 239 -12.08 -11.67 -11.57
C GLY A 239 -10.61 -11.60 -11.22
N PHE A 240 -9.78 -11.59 -12.25
CA PHE A 240 -8.32 -11.50 -12.12
C PHE A 240 -7.79 -10.29 -12.85
N MET A 241 -6.88 -9.56 -12.22
CA MET A 241 -6.03 -8.61 -12.92
C MET A 241 -4.88 -9.39 -13.56
N LEU A 242 -4.94 -9.59 -14.88
CA LEU A 242 -4.02 -10.44 -15.60
C LEU A 242 -3.11 -9.61 -16.51
N SER A 243 -1.82 -9.55 -16.23
CA SER A 243 -0.83 -8.91 -17.10
C SER A 243 -0.08 -9.91 -18.00
N GLY A 244 -0.23 -11.22 -17.75
CA GLY A 244 0.61 -12.23 -18.38
C GLY A 244 2.05 -12.28 -17.83
N GLY A 245 2.35 -11.48 -16.80
CA GLY A 245 3.55 -11.65 -15.97
C GLY A 245 3.43 -12.85 -15.02
N LEU A 246 4.55 -13.27 -14.41
CA LEU A 246 4.59 -14.43 -13.52
C LEU A 246 3.53 -14.35 -12.40
N ASP A 247 3.46 -13.22 -11.70
CA ASP A 247 2.74 -13.14 -10.42
C ASP A 247 1.23 -13.21 -10.62
N SER A 248 0.69 -12.37 -11.49
CA SER A 248 -0.73 -12.36 -11.83
C SER A 248 -1.17 -13.71 -12.43
N SER A 249 -0.31 -14.33 -13.25
CA SER A 249 -0.57 -15.65 -13.83
C SER A 249 -0.60 -16.75 -12.78
N LEU A 250 0.30 -16.74 -11.79
CA LEU A 250 0.29 -17.71 -10.68
C LEU A 250 -1.00 -17.57 -9.85
N ILE A 251 -1.40 -16.35 -9.53
CA ILE A 251 -2.65 -16.12 -8.79
C ILE A 251 -3.86 -16.59 -9.59
N ALA A 252 -3.96 -16.22 -10.86
CA ALA A 252 -5.05 -16.64 -11.74
C ALA A 252 -5.11 -18.17 -11.86
N ALA A 253 -3.97 -18.84 -12.07
CA ALA A 253 -3.91 -20.30 -12.21
C ALA A 253 -4.31 -21.02 -10.92
N LEU A 254 -3.82 -20.58 -9.76
CA LEU A 254 -4.20 -21.17 -8.47
C LEU A 254 -5.68 -20.95 -8.17
N ALA A 255 -6.19 -19.73 -8.36
CA ALA A 255 -7.57 -19.40 -8.07
C ALA A 255 -8.55 -20.14 -8.99
N THR A 256 -8.24 -20.23 -10.30
CA THR A 256 -9.06 -20.94 -11.28
C THR A 256 -9.24 -22.41 -10.90
N ARG A 257 -8.19 -23.07 -10.41
CA ARG A 257 -8.26 -24.47 -9.98
C ARG A 257 -9.29 -24.70 -8.86
N PHE A 258 -9.34 -23.81 -7.86
CA PHE A 258 -10.30 -23.89 -6.77
C PHE A 258 -11.72 -23.51 -7.20
N LEU A 259 -11.86 -22.53 -8.09
CA LEU A 259 -13.17 -22.12 -8.58
C LEU A 259 -13.82 -23.19 -9.47
N HIS A 260 -13.03 -23.92 -10.26
CA HIS A 260 -13.53 -25.07 -11.04
C HIS A 260 -13.83 -26.29 -10.16
N SER A 261 -13.16 -26.49 -9.03
CA SER A 261 -13.41 -27.66 -8.16
C SER A 261 -14.62 -27.53 -7.24
N ASN A 262 -15.05 -26.30 -6.94
CA ASN A 262 -16.04 -26.02 -5.90
C ASN A 262 -17.45 -25.74 -6.44
N ASP A 263 -17.76 -26.14 -7.68
CA ASP A 263 -19.06 -25.89 -8.34
C ASP A 263 -19.55 -24.43 -8.22
N PHE A 264 -18.61 -23.47 -8.28
CA PHE A 264 -19.00 -22.06 -8.34
C PHE A 264 -19.82 -21.81 -9.61
N CYS A 265 -21.02 -21.24 -9.47
CA CYS A 265 -21.95 -21.01 -10.59
C CYS A 265 -21.39 -20.13 -11.72
N ALA A 266 -20.25 -19.44 -11.54
CA ALA A 266 -19.65 -18.59 -12.55
C ALA A 266 -18.13 -18.79 -12.66
N SER A 267 -17.66 -19.09 -13.88
CA SER A 267 -16.24 -19.07 -14.23
C SER A 267 -15.65 -17.67 -14.01
N PRO A 268 -14.41 -17.55 -13.50
CA PRO A 268 -13.78 -16.24 -13.30
C PRO A 268 -13.50 -15.54 -14.63
N ILE A 269 -13.41 -14.20 -14.57
CA ILE A 269 -13.07 -13.36 -15.73
C ILE A 269 -11.71 -12.71 -15.52
N ALA A 270 -10.79 -12.89 -16.47
CA ALA A 270 -9.54 -12.16 -16.52
C ALA A 270 -9.72 -10.80 -17.20
N PHE A 271 -9.06 -9.78 -16.66
CA PHE A 271 -9.06 -8.42 -17.18
C PHE A 271 -7.63 -7.92 -17.40
N SER A 272 -7.41 -7.29 -18.55
CA SER A 272 -6.12 -6.66 -18.90
C SER A 272 -6.32 -5.28 -19.50
N VAL A 273 -5.30 -4.45 -19.41
CA VAL A 273 -5.25 -3.11 -19.99
C VAL A 273 -3.92 -2.91 -20.72
N GLY A 274 -3.94 -2.21 -21.84
CA GLY A 274 -2.75 -1.87 -22.60
C GLY A 274 -3.10 -1.04 -23.84
N PHE A 275 -2.08 -0.50 -24.49
CA PHE A 275 -2.18 -0.02 -25.86
C PHE A 275 -2.36 -1.21 -26.82
N GLU A 276 -2.78 -0.92 -28.06
CA GLU A 276 -3.11 -1.94 -29.06
C GLU A 276 -1.94 -2.91 -29.35
N ASP A 277 -0.71 -2.42 -29.24
CA ASP A 277 0.53 -3.15 -29.50
C ASP A 277 1.20 -3.71 -28.23
N SER A 278 0.48 -3.76 -27.11
CA SER A 278 1.02 -4.20 -25.82
C SER A 278 1.47 -5.67 -25.83
N PRO A 279 2.72 -5.96 -25.44
CA PRO A 279 3.18 -7.33 -25.21
C PRO A 279 2.44 -8.01 -24.04
N ASP A 280 2.08 -7.25 -23.00
CA ASP A 280 1.31 -7.79 -21.86
C ASP A 280 -0.07 -8.30 -22.29
N LEU A 281 -0.74 -7.64 -23.26
CA LEU A 281 -2.01 -8.15 -23.79
C LEU A 281 -1.84 -9.48 -24.50
N VAL A 282 -0.76 -9.67 -25.26
CA VAL A 282 -0.45 -10.96 -25.91
C VAL A 282 -0.20 -12.05 -24.88
N ASN A 283 0.61 -11.75 -23.85
CA ASN A 283 0.94 -12.71 -22.80
C ASN A 283 -0.29 -13.06 -21.94
N ALA A 284 -1.12 -12.08 -21.60
CA ALA A 284 -2.34 -12.29 -20.83
C ALA A 284 -3.34 -13.17 -21.58
N ARG A 285 -3.49 -13.00 -22.90
CA ARG A 285 -4.33 -13.88 -23.74
C ARG A 285 -3.87 -15.32 -23.68
N LYS A 286 -2.56 -15.57 -23.86
CA LYS A 286 -1.98 -16.93 -23.75
C LYS A 286 -2.28 -17.59 -22.41
N VAL A 287 -2.18 -16.84 -21.32
CA VAL A 287 -2.47 -17.36 -19.97
C VAL A 287 -3.97 -17.62 -19.81
N ALA A 288 -4.84 -16.72 -20.26
CA ALA A 288 -6.28 -16.93 -20.16
C ALA A 288 -6.76 -18.11 -21.01
N GLU A 289 -6.22 -18.29 -22.21
CA GLU A 289 -6.45 -19.45 -23.08
C GLU A 289 -5.99 -20.74 -22.41
N TYR A 290 -4.77 -20.76 -21.85
CA TYR A 290 -4.25 -21.91 -21.11
C TYR A 290 -5.13 -22.29 -19.91
N LEU A 291 -5.70 -21.29 -19.22
CA LEU A 291 -6.59 -21.50 -18.07
C LEU A 291 -8.04 -21.80 -18.47
N GLY A 292 -8.41 -21.61 -19.75
CA GLY A 292 -9.77 -21.79 -20.23
C GLY A 292 -10.78 -20.80 -19.63
N ILE A 293 -10.36 -19.56 -19.36
CA ILE A 293 -11.19 -18.53 -18.72
C ILE A 293 -11.50 -17.37 -19.67
N CYS A 294 -12.62 -16.69 -19.44
CA CYS A 294 -13.00 -15.51 -20.23
C CYS A 294 -11.96 -14.39 -20.02
N HIS A 295 -11.50 -13.78 -21.11
CA HIS A 295 -10.55 -12.68 -21.08
C HIS A 295 -11.15 -11.42 -21.69
N ARG A 296 -11.17 -10.32 -20.92
CA ARG A 296 -11.63 -9.00 -21.38
C ARG A 296 -10.46 -8.02 -21.38
N VAL A 297 -10.28 -7.34 -22.49
CA VAL A 297 -9.16 -6.43 -22.73
C VAL A 297 -9.67 -5.01 -22.90
N LEU A 298 -9.13 -4.08 -22.13
CA LEU A 298 -9.30 -2.64 -22.35
C LEU A 298 -8.11 -2.10 -23.14
N VAL A 299 -8.36 -1.72 -24.39
CA VAL A 299 -7.39 -0.97 -25.19
C VAL A 299 -7.51 0.52 -24.86
N ILE A 300 -6.42 1.12 -24.38
CA ILE A 300 -6.33 2.55 -24.03
C ILE A 300 -5.62 3.36 -25.11
N SER A 301 -5.79 4.68 -25.09
CA SER A 301 -5.13 5.62 -26.01
C SER A 301 -4.39 6.71 -25.23
N ALA A 302 -3.35 7.28 -25.84
CA ALA A 302 -2.55 8.35 -25.27
C ALA A 302 -3.42 9.49 -24.69
N ARG A 303 -4.40 9.92 -25.50
CA ARG A 303 -5.35 10.96 -25.13
C ARG A 303 -6.15 10.61 -23.88
N LYS A 304 -6.73 9.40 -23.82
CA LYS A 304 -7.48 8.94 -22.64
C LYS A 304 -6.60 8.87 -21.40
N CYS A 305 -5.33 8.49 -21.54
CA CYS A 305 -4.39 8.47 -20.42
C CYS A 305 -4.17 9.87 -19.83
N VAL A 306 -3.90 10.86 -20.68
CA VAL A 306 -3.70 12.26 -20.27
C VAL A 306 -4.97 12.84 -19.63
N GLU A 307 -6.14 12.63 -20.26
CA GLU A 307 -7.42 13.12 -19.76
C GLU A 307 -7.80 12.55 -18.38
N ALA A 308 -7.32 11.35 -18.03
CA ALA A 308 -7.62 10.70 -16.76
C ALA A 308 -6.80 11.25 -15.56
N ILE A 309 -5.69 11.95 -15.80
CA ILE A 309 -4.73 12.33 -14.75
C ILE A 309 -5.37 13.11 -13.59
N PRO A 310 -6.25 14.12 -13.81
CA PRO A 310 -6.88 14.82 -12.71
C PRO A 310 -7.71 13.91 -11.79
N GLU A 311 -8.46 12.96 -12.36
CA GLU A 311 -9.23 11.97 -11.59
C GLU A 311 -8.30 10.98 -10.87
N VAL A 312 -7.22 10.56 -11.53
CA VAL A 312 -6.22 9.63 -10.99
C VAL A 312 -5.48 10.24 -9.80
N VAL A 313 -4.95 11.46 -9.93
CA VAL A 313 -4.27 12.18 -8.83
C VAL A 313 -5.21 12.41 -7.65
N PHE A 314 -6.47 12.79 -7.92
CA PHE A 314 -7.48 12.93 -6.88
C PHE A 314 -7.78 11.60 -6.16
N SER A 315 -7.86 10.51 -6.92
CA SER A 315 -8.20 9.19 -6.38
C SER A 315 -7.06 8.61 -5.57
N LEU A 316 -5.83 8.70 -6.08
CA LEU A 316 -4.61 8.21 -5.45
C LEU A 316 -4.17 9.04 -4.24
N GLU A 317 -4.53 10.33 -4.18
CA GLU A 317 -4.13 11.24 -3.11
C GLU A 317 -2.60 11.44 -3.01
N THR A 318 -1.90 11.33 -4.14
CA THR A 318 -0.46 11.55 -4.28
C THR A 318 -0.14 12.13 -5.65
N PHE A 319 1.03 12.75 -5.76
CA PHE A 319 1.61 13.24 -7.01
C PHE A 319 2.96 12.56 -7.31
N ASP A 320 3.28 11.43 -6.65
CA ASP A 320 4.45 10.63 -7.01
C ASP A 320 4.34 10.12 -8.46
N PRO A 321 5.29 10.46 -9.35
CA PRO A 321 5.19 10.11 -10.77
C PRO A 321 5.08 8.62 -11.02
N LEU A 322 5.78 7.77 -10.27
CA LEU A 322 5.74 6.31 -10.49
C LEU A 322 4.35 5.78 -10.14
N VAL A 323 3.79 6.21 -9.01
CA VAL A 323 2.46 5.80 -8.56
C VAL A 323 1.38 6.32 -9.50
N VAL A 324 1.47 7.58 -9.96
CA VAL A 324 0.51 8.17 -10.90
C VAL A 324 0.57 7.48 -12.26
N ARG A 325 1.75 7.29 -12.86
CA ARG A 325 1.91 6.60 -14.16
C ARG A 325 1.28 5.21 -14.15
N CYS A 326 1.63 4.39 -13.15
CA CYS A 326 1.04 3.05 -12.98
C CYS A 326 -0.46 3.12 -12.63
N GLY A 327 -0.89 4.18 -11.95
CA GLY A 327 -2.27 4.41 -11.56
C GLY A 327 -3.20 4.73 -12.73
N VAL A 328 -2.73 5.38 -13.80
CA VAL A 328 -3.58 5.76 -14.94
C VAL A 328 -4.22 4.53 -15.61
N ALA A 329 -3.41 3.55 -16.02
CA ALA A 329 -3.94 2.36 -16.69
C ALA A 329 -4.78 1.50 -15.72
N HIS A 330 -4.36 1.39 -14.46
CA HIS A 330 -5.11 0.66 -13.43
C HIS A 330 -6.48 1.31 -13.17
N PHE A 331 -6.54 2.62 -12.97
CA PHE A 331 -7.76 3.39 -12.77
C PHE A 331 -8.73 3.21 -13.95
N LEU A 332 -8.25 3.37 -15.19
CA LEU A 332 -9.06 3.19 -16.39
C LEU A 332 -9.61 1.76 -16.50
N LEU A 333 -8.81 0.75 -16.18
CA LEU A 333 -9.26 -0.64 -16.16
C LEU A 333 -10.35 -0.86 -15.11
N CYS A 334 -10.16 -0.38 -13.88
CA CYS A 334 -11.17 -0.49 -12.82
C CYS A 334 -12.46 0.24 -13.15
N LYS A 335 -12.37 1.45 -13.71
CA LYS A 335 -13.53 2.22 -14.21
C LYS A 335 -14.29 1.42 -15.28
N HIS A 336 -13.56 0.78 -16.20
CA HIS A 336 -14.15 -0.07 -17.22
C HIS A 336 -14.82 -1.32 -16.62
N ILE A 337 -14.15 -2.05 -15.73
CA ILE A 337 -14.70 -3.24 -15.07
C ILE A 337 -16.00 -2.90 -14.34
N ALA A 338 -16.00 -1.84 -13.55
CA ALA A 338 -17.18 -1.41 -12.80
C ALA A 338 -18.37 -1.04 -13.70
N ALA A 339 -18.11 -0.55 -14.92
CA ALA A 339 -19.13 -0.15 -15.89
C ALA A 339 -19.58 -1.28 -16.84
N SER A 340 -18.77 -2.32 -17.04
CA SER A 340 -19.01 -3.35 -18.07
C SER A 340 -19.17 -4.77 -17.52
N SER A 341 -19.07 -4.96 -16.20
CA SER A 341 -19.06 -6.28 -15.55
C SER A 341 -19.72 -6.27 -14.18
N GLU A 342 -20.26 -7.43 -13.79
CA GLU A 342 -20.77 -7.70 -12.44
C GLU A 342 -19.66 -8.09 -11.43
N VAL A 343 -18.42 -8.24 -11.91
CA VAL A 343 -17.26 -8.54 -11.06
C VAL A 343 -17.04 -7.42 -10.05
N LYS A 344 -17.09 -7.77 -8.76
CA LYS A 344 -16.78 -6.86 -7.65
C LYS A 344 -15.49 -7.21 -6.92
N VAL A 345 -15.03 -8.46 -7.02
CA VAL A 345 -13.81 -8.95 -6.35
C VAL A 345 -12.76 -9.32 -7.37
N LEU A 346 -11.63 -8.65 -7.31
CA LEU A 346 -10.46 -8.88 -8.16
C LEU A 346 -9.32 -9.48 -7.32
N LEU A 347 -8.61 -10.46 -7.87
CA LEU A 347 -7.32 -10.91 -7.33
C LEU A 347 -6.18 -10.36 -8.18
N SER A 348 -5.07 -9.99 -7.53
CA SER A 348 -3.86 -9.47 -8.17
C SER A 348 -2.58 -10.04 -7.55
N GLY A 349 -1.49 -10.00 -8.32
CA GLY A 349 -0.16 -10.53 -7.96
C GLY A 349 0.74 -9.56 -7.18
N GLU A 350 0.21 -8.44 -6.69
CA GLU A 350 0.98 -7.39 -6.02
C GLU A 350 1.66 -7.87 -4.74
N GLY A 351 2.85 -7.34 -4.47
CA GLY A 351 3.69 -7.73 -3.32
C GLY A 351 4.73 -8.81 -3.62
N ALA A 352 4.59 -9.55 -4.72
CA ALA A 352 5.55 -10.57 -5.12
C ALA A 352 6.94 -9.97 -5.37
N ASP A 353 7.00 -8.80 -6.01
CA ASP A 353 8.27 -8.17 -6.37
C ASP A 353 9.08 -7.70 -5.17
N GLU A 354 8.40 -7.11 -4.19
CA GLU A 354 9.02 -6.68 -2.94
C GLU A 354 9.50 -7.87 -2.13
N LEU A 355 8.70 -8.94 -2.04
CA LEU A 355 9.04 -10.13 -1.24
C LEU A 355 10.25 -10.88 -1.78
N PHE A 356 10.35 -11.01 -3.10
CA PHE A 356 11.41 -11.73 -3.79
C PHE A 356 12.53 -10.82 -4.30
N GLY A 357 12.43 -9.50 -4.08
CA GLY A 357 13.46 -8.53 -4.42
C GLY A 357 13.81 -8.48 -5.90
N SER A 358 12.80 -8.59 -6.77
CA SER A 358 12.96 -8.88 -8.20
C SER A 358 12.92 -7.67 -9.12
N TYR A 359 12.79 -6.46 -8.57
CA TYR A 359 13.03 -5.25 -9.36
C TYR A 359 14.47 -5.27 -9.91
N ALA A 360 14.65 -4.80 -11.15
CA ALA A 360 15.95 -4.87 -11.83
C ALA A 360 17.10 -4.24 -11.02
N TYR A 361 16.84 -3.13 -10.31
CA TYR A 361 17.83 -2.50 -9.45
C TYR A 361 18.13 -3.32 -8.17
N MET A 362 17.17 -4.09 -7.66
CA MET A 362 17.35 -4.98 -6.50
C MET A 362 18.17 -6.22 -6.86
N GLN A 363 17.98 -6.73 -8.08
CA GLN A 363 18.82 -7.81 -8.62
C GLN A 363 20.27 -7.36 -8.90
N ARG A 364 20.56 -6.05 -8.80
CA ARG A 364 21.90 -5.44 -8.81
C ARG A 364 22.38 -5.01 -7.43
N ALA A 365 21.75 -5.48 -6.35
CA ALA A 365 22.17 -5.15 -5.00
C ALA A 365 23.64 -5.59 -4.77
N PRO A 366 24.47 -4.77 -4.09
CA PRO A 366 25.89 -5.10 -3.91
C PRO A 366 26.14 -6.36 -3.05
N SER A 367 25.17 -6.73 -2.20
CA SER A 367 25.24 -7.92 -1.37
C SER A 367 23.85 -8.40 -0.94
N ALA A 368 23.76 -9.69 -0.56
CA ALA A 368 22.55 -10.31 -0.02
C ALA A 368 21.96 -9.57 1.21
N PRO A 369 22.75 -9.14 2.21
CA PRO A 369 22.24 -8.34 3.32
C PRO A 369 21.65 -6.98 2.90
N LEU A 370 22.25 -6.30 1.92
CA LEU A 370 21.72 -5.02 1.41
C LEU A 370 20.43 -5.22 0.64
N LEU A 371 20.31 -6.32 -0.12
CA LEU A 371 19.04 -6.71 -0.73
C LEU A 371 17.97 -6.93 0.33
N GLN A 372 18.27 -7.64 1.41
CA GLN A 372 17.30 -7.86 2.50
C GLN A 372 16.82 -6.55 3.11
N ARG A 373 17.73 -5.63 3.39
CA ARG A 373 17.38 -4.33 3.95
C ARG A 373 16.42 -3.59 3.03
N GLU A 374 16.64 -3.67 1.72
CA GLU A 374 15.74 -3.08 0.73
C GLU A 374 14.39 -3.80 0.66
N ILE A 375 14.35 -5.14 0.70
CA ILE A 375 13.10 -5.91 0.77
C ILE A 375 12.26 -5.46 1.96
N VAL A 376 12.85 -5.42 3.17
CA VAL A 376 12.13 -5.01 4.38
C VAL A 376 11.66 -3.56 4.27
N ARG A 377 12.49 -2.67 3.73
CA ARG A 377 12.13 -1.26 3.51
C ARG A 377 10.96 -1.12 2.54
N ARG A 378 10.96 -1.84 1.42
CA ARG A 378 9.87 -1.82 0.42
C ARG A 378 8.58 -2.38 0.99
N LEU A 379 8.64 -3.48 1.74
CA LEU A 379 7.45 -4.04 2.40
C LEU A 379 6.85 -3.08 3.43
N ARG A 380 7.68 -2.36 4.20
CA ARG A 380 7.20 -1.35 5.16
C ARG A 380 6.52 -0.16 4.49
N LEU A 381 7.00 0.23 3.32
CA LEU A 381 6.50 1.40 2.60
C LEU A 381 5.39 1.06 1.59
N LEU A 382 5.09 -0.21 1.38
CA LEU A 382 4.19 -0.68 0.33
C LEU A 382 2.82 0.02 0.36
N HIS A 383 2.31 0.30 1.57
CA HIS A 383 1.05 1.01 1.81
C HIS A 383 1.00 2.46 1.29
N GLN A 384 2.13 3.01 0.83
CA GLN A 384 2.25 4.36 0.26
C GLN A 384 2.47 4.34 -1.26
N TYR A 385 2.67 3.15 -1.84
CA TYR A 385 3.01 2.97 -3.26
C TYR A 385 2.07 1.95 -3.92
N ASP A 386 2.52 0.72 -4.16
CA ASP A 386 1.78 -0.27 -4.94
C ASP A 386 0.46 -0.66 -4.28
N VAL A 387 0.44 -0.83 -2.96
CA VAL A 387 -0.80 -1.10 -2.22
C VAL A 387 -1.71 0.13 -2.21
N LEU A 388 -1.16 1.35 -2.13
CA LEU A 388 -1.94 2.58 -2.24
C LEU A 388 -2.61 2.65 -3.61
N ARG A 389 -1.86 2.48 -4.70
CA ARG A 389 -2.38 2.44 -6.07
C ARG A 389 -3.48 1.39 -6.20
N CYS A 390 -3.20 0.18 -5.75
CA CYS A 390 -4.15 -0.92 -5.89
C CYS A 390 -5.44 -0.69 -5.13
N ASP A 391 -5.35 -0.24 -3.88
CA ASP A 391 -6.53 0.09 -3.11
C ASP A 391 -7.31 1.25 -3.75
N ARG A 392 -6.65 2.37 -4.07
CA ARG A 392 -7.33 3.58 -4.54
C ARG A 392 -7.96 3.42 -5.92
N CYS A 393 -7.24 2.85 -6.89
CA CYS A 393 -7.77 2.65 -8.24
C CYS A 393 -8.98 1.70 -8.25
N THR A 394 -9.02 0.71 -7.36
CA THR A 394 -10.12 -0.27 -7.32
C THR A 394 -11.28 0.25 -6.49
N SER A 395 -11.00 0.75 -5.27
CA SER A 395 -12.03 1.18 -4.34
C SER A 395 -12.83 2.35 -4.86
N CYS A 396 -12.25 3.36 -5.53
CA CYS A 396 -13.01 4.51 -6.03
C CYS A 396 -14.10 4.15 -7.06
N HIS A 397 -14.09 2.92 -7.59
CA HIS A 397 -15.07 2.38 -8.53
C HIS A 397 -15.92 1.25 -7.93
N GLY A 398 -16.00 1.13 -6.61
CA GLY A 398 -16.83 0.11 -5.95
C GLY A 398 -16.31 -1.31 -6.20
N LEU A 399 -15.01 -1.49 -6.37
CA LEU A 399 -14.36 -2.79 -6.52
C LEU A 399 -13.53 -3.13 -5.28
N GLU A 400 -13.31 -4.43 -5.07
CA GLU A 400 -12.40 -4.97 -4.07
C GLU A 400 -11.22 -5.67 -4.73
N ILE A 401 -10.02 -5.39 -4.22
CA ILE A 401 -8.79 -6.07 -4.60
C ILE A 401 -8.29 -6.95 -3.45
N ARG A 402 -7.86 -8.17 -3.82
CA ARG A 402 -7.23 -9.16 -2.93
C ARG A 402 -5.85 -9.51 -3.46
N VAL A 403 -4.88 -9.52 -2.55
CA VAL A 403 -3.44 -9.61 -2.86
C VAL A 403 -2.82 -10.79 -2.10
N PRO A 404 -2.86 -12.02 -2.65
CA PRO A 404 -2.44 -13.23 -1.93
C PRO A 404 -0.96 -13.26 -1.53
N PHE A 405 -0.08 -12.59 -2.28
CA PHE A 405 1.33 -12.49 -1.91
C PHE A 405 1.53 -11.70 -0.60
N LEU A 406 0.63 -10.78 -0.26
CA LEU A 406 0.69 -10.02 1.01
C LEU A 406 0.02 -10.74 2.17
N ASP A 407 -0.16 -12.05 2.06
CA ASP A 407 -0.64 -12.86 3.17
C ASP A 407 0.29 -12.83 4.37
N LYS A 408 -0.27 -12.66 5.57
CA LYS A 408 0.51 -12.56 6.81
C LYS A 408 1.47 -13.74 6.99
N LYS A 409 1.03 -14.99 6.74
CA LYS A 409 1.89 -16.17 6.87
C LYS A 409 2.93 -16.24 5.75
N PHE A 410 2.51 -15.94 4.52
CA PHE A 410 3.41 -15.93 3.36
C PHE A 410 4.51 -14.87 3.49
N VAL A 411 4.15 -13.64 3.82
CA VAL A 411 5.09 -12.53 4.08
C VAL A 411 6.03 -12.89 5.22
N SER A 412 5.50 -13.37 6.35
CA SER A 412 6.34 -13.77 7.48
C SER A 412 7.37 -14.82 7.09
N PHE A 413 7.00 -15.83 6.30
CA PHE A 413 7.94 -16.85 5.85
C PHE A 413 8.94 -16.33 4.82
N VAL A 414 8.47 -15.72 3.73
CA VAL A 414 9.32 -15.30 2.60
C VAL A 414 10.25 -14.16 3.00
N ALA A 415 9.83 -13.23 3.87
CA ALA A 415 10.70 -12.17 4.37
C ALA A 415 11.90 -12.72 5.18
N GLN A 416 11.76 -13.87 5.83
CA GLN A 416 12.82 -14.50 6.63
C GLN A 416 13.78 -15.38 5.81
N LEU A 417 13.42 -15.75 4.57
CA LEU A 417 14.26 -16.60 3.74
C LEU A 417 15.65 -15.97 3.51
N PRO A 418 16.72 -16.78 3.50
CA PRO A 418 18.06 -16.30 3.15
C PRO A 418 18.02 -15.51 1.84
N PRO A 419 18.57 -14.28 1.78
CA PRO A 419 18.51 -13.48 0.56
C PRO A 419 19.29 -14.09 -0.60
N SER A 420 20.20 -15.02 -0.32
CA SER A 420 20.86 -15.87 -1.33
C SER A 420 19.88 -16.73 -2.14
N PHE A 421 18.67 -17.00 -1.63
CA PHE A 421 17.61 -17.65 -2.40
C PHE A 421 16.87 -16.69 -3.35
N LYS A 422 17.06 -15.38 -3.17
CA LYS A 422 16.40 -14.30 -3.93
C LYS A 422 17.36 -13.61 -4.91
N LEU A 423 18.65 -13.64 -4.62
CA LEU A 423 19.74 -13.12 -5.45
C LEU A 423 20.65 -14.27 -5.88
N ILE A 424 20.33 -14.90 -7.02
CA ILE A 424 21.08 -16.04 -7.54
C ILE A 424 21.74 -15.65 -8.86
N PRO A 425 23.09 -15.58 -8.94
CA PRO A 425 23.79 -15.22 -10.16
C PRO A 425 23.41 -16.08 -11.36
N GLY A 426 23.14 -15.43 -12.51
CA GLY A 426 22.80 -16.11 -13.77
C GLY A 426 21.44 -16.79 -13.81
N LYS A 427 20.59 -16.60 -12.78
CA LYS A 427 19.21 -17.08 -12.77
C LYS A 427 18.23 -15.92 -12.92
N THR A 428 17.10 -16.20 -13.58
CA THR A 428 15.96 -15.28 -13.66
C THR A 428 15.49 -14.91 -12.25
N GLU A 429 15.05 -13.67 -12.07
CA GLU A 429 14.48 -13.18 -10.83
C GLU A 429 13.31 -14.05 -10.36
N LYS A 430 13.04 -14.07 -9.05
CA LYS A 430 12.03 -14.96 -8.43
C LYS A 430 12.28 -16.45 -8.71
N PHE A 431 13.53 -16.86 -8.96
CA PHE A 431 13.88 -18.24 -9.27
C PHE A 431 13.25 -19.27 -8.32
N LEU A 432 13.32 -19.03 -7.00
CA LEU A 432 12.74 -19.93 -6.00
C LEU A 432 11.21 -20.07 -6.16
N LEU A 433 10.50 -18.97 -6.40
CA LEU A 433 9.05 -18.96 -6.62
C LEU A 433 8.69 -19.70 -7.92
N ARG A 434 9.39 -19.41 -9.02
CA ARG A 434 9.20 -20.09 -10.32
C ARG A 434 9.36 -21.60 -10.18
N ASN A 435 10.38 -22.04 -9.43
CA ASN A 435 10.60 -23.47 -9.16
C ASN A 435 9.52 -24.10 -8.27
N ALA A 436 8.97 -23.37 -7.29
CA ALA A 436 7.90 -23.88 -6.42
C ALA A 436 6.60 -24.21 -7.19
N PHE A 437 6.42 -23.58 -8.36
CA PHE A 437 5.25 -23.70 -9.21
C PHE A 437 5.56 -24.26 -10.61
N GLN A 438 6.61 -25.09 -10.72
CA GLN A 438 6.82 -25.89 -11.93
C GLN A 438 5.53 -26.61 -12.33
N ASN A 439 5.27 -26.61 -13.64
CA ASN A 439 4.11 -27.22 -14.29
C ASN A 439 2.74 -26.59 -13.98
N LEU A 440 2.68 -25.46 -13.26
CA LEU A 440 1.40 -24.76 -13.06
C LEU A 440 1.05 -23.84 -14.24
N LEU A 441 2.05 -23.28 -14.90
CA LEU A 441 1.93 -22.36 -16.04
C LEU A 441 2.71 -22.89 -17.24
N PRO A 442 2.42 -22.42 -18.47
CA PRO A 442 3.27 -22.67 -19.63
C PRO A 442 4.72 -22.27 -19.34
N GLY A 443 5.68 -23.06 -19.82
CA GLY A 443 7.10 -22.81 -19.57
C GLY A 443 7.55 -21.41 -20.00
N GLU A 444 7.03 -20.93 -21.13
CA GLU A 444 7.30 -19.57 -21.63
C GLU A 444 6.79 -18.45 -20.70
N VAL A 445 5.70 -18.66 -19.98
CA VAL A 445 5.18 -17.70 -18.99
C VAL A 445 5.96 -17.84 -17.67
N LEU A 446 6.17 -19.08 -17.23
CA LEU A 446 6.84 -19.38 -15.95
C LEU A 446 8.29 -18.89 -15.90
N TRP A 447 8.97 -18.78 -17.05
CA TRP A 447 10.37 -18.38 -17.14
C TRP A 447 10.62 -17.05 -17.86
N ARG A 448 9.56 -16.31 -18.23
CA ARG A 448 9.66 -14.96 -18.78
C ARG A 448 10.29 -13.99 -17.77
N SER A 449 11.27 -13.21 -18.20
CA SER A 449 11.84 -12.12 -17.41
C SER A 449 10.82 -11.02 -17.12
N LYS A 450 10.99 -10.32 -16.00
CA LYS A 450 10.13 -9.19 -15.62
C LYS A 450 10.34 -7.95 -16.50
N GLU A 451 9.22 -7.30 -16.83
CA GLU A 451 9.14 -5.95 -17.38
C GLU A 451 8.38 -5.04 -16.39
N GLY A 452 8.68 -3.73 -16.38
CA GLY A 452 7.97 -2.75 -15.55
C GLY A 452 6.52 -2.55 -16.01
N PHE A 453 5.61 -2.21 -15.07
CA PHE A 453 4.18 -2.08 -15.40
C PHE A 453 3.91 -1.01 -16.45
N SER A 454 4.55 0.18 -16.37
CA SER A 454 4.36 1.24 -17.39
C SER A 454 4.99 0.88 -18.73
N GLU A 455 6.08 0.09 -18.70
CA GLU A 455 6.90 -0.28 -19.85
C GLU A 455 6.20 -1.34 -20.70
N ALA A 456 5.45 -2.24 -20.07
CA ALA A 456 4.80 -3.37 -20.74
C ALA A 456 3.43 -3.03 -21.37
N LEU A 457 2.93 -1.79 -21.15
CA LEU A 457 1.62 -1.37 -21.65
C LEU A 457 1.58 -1.13 -23.16
N GLY A 458 2.71 -1.02 -23.86
CA GLY A 458 2.76 -0.75 -25.31
C GLY A 458 4.21 -0.59 -25.77
N LYS A 459 4.44 -0.38 -27.08
CA LYS A 459 5.81 -0.05 -27.54
C LYS A 459 6.28 1.32 -27.06
N VAL A 460 5.34 2.23 -26.80
CA VAL A 460 5.60 3.51 -26.14
C VAL A 460 5.36 3.33 -24.66
N ASP A 461 6.40 3.53 -23.84
CA ASP A 461 6.28 3.52 -22.38
C ASP A 461 5.30 4.62 -21.95
N LEU A 462 4.35 4.28 -21.07
CA LEU A 462 3.36 5.25 -20.59
C LEU A 462 4.05 6.41 -19.85
N GLY A 463 5.16 6.16 -19.15
CA GLY A 463 5.95 7.19 -18.51
C GLY A 463 6.59 8.15 -19.50
N GLU A 464 7.15 7.66 -20.61
CA GLU A 464 7.67 8.49 -21.69
C GLU A 464 6.57 9.34 -22.34
N LEU A 465 5.40 8.76 -22.57
CA LEU A 465 4.25 9.46 -23.16
C LEU A 465 3.78 10.61 -22.27
N LEU A 466 3.62 10.33 -20.97
CA LEU A 466 3.19 11.33 -19.99
C LEU A 466 4.28 12.37 -19.74
N GLY A 467 5.55 11.94 -19.72
CA GLY A 467 6.71 12.81 -19.62
C GLY A 467 6.79 13.79 -20.79
N LYS A 468 6.65 13.34 -22.04
CA LYS A 468 6.65 14.22 -23.22
C LYS A 468 5.47 15.19 -23.23
N HIS A 469 4.29 14.75 -22.82
CA HIS A 469 3.14 15.65 -22.69
C HIS A 469 3.41 16.71 -21.62
N ALA A 470 3.98 16.29 -20.48
CA ALA A 470 4.35 17.19 -19.42
C ALA A 470 5.43 18.18 -19.87
N GLU A 471 6.49 17.76 -20.56
CA GLU A 471 7.58 18.63 -21.05
C GLU A 471 7.08 19.74 -21.98
N GLY A 472 5.98 19.51 -22.71
CA GLY A 472 5.28 20.56 -23.47
C GLY A 472 4.61 21.64 -22.59
N LEU A 473 4.58 21.43 -21.28
CA LEU A 473 4.01 22.29 -20.25
C LEU A 473 5.09 22.72 -19.22
N ILE A 474 5.71 21.78 -18.49
CA ILE A 474 6.61 21.87 -17.32
C ILE A 474 7.27 20.48 -16.99
N GLU A 475 7.91 20.29 -15.83
CA GLU A 475 8.37 18.96 -15.34
C GLU A 475 7.18 18.10 -14.84
N GLU A 476 7.18 16.79 -15.12
CA GLU A 476 6.05 15.87 -14.80
C GLU A 476 5.66 15.85 -13.31
N GLU A 477 6.63 15.78 -12.38
CA GLU A 477 6.32 15.83 -10.95
C GLU A 477 5.65 17.15 -10.56
N PHE A 478 6.12 18.27 -11.15
CA PHE A 478 5.53 19.58 -10.92
C PHE A 478 4.11 19.67 -11.50
N TRP A 479 3.86 19.06 -12.65
CA TRP A 479 2.53 19.01 -13.25
C TRP A 479 1.52 18.26 -12.40
N TYR A 480 1.87 17.05 -11.95
CA TYR A 480 1.02 16.30 -11.03
C TYR A 480 0.81 17.03 -9.72
N ARG A 481 1.84 17.70 -9.20
CA ARG A 481 1.71 18.52 -7.99
C ARG A 481 0.75 19.70 -8.20
N MET A 482 0.81 20.40 -9.32
CA MET A 482 -0.13 21.49 -9.62
C MET A 482 -1.57 20.99 -9.64
N ILE A 483 -1.82 19.83 -10.27
CA ILE A 483 -3.15 19.19 -10.27
C ILE A 483 -3.57 18.81 -8.85
N PHE A 484 -2.66 18.26 -8.07
CA PHE A 484 -2.89 17.86 -6.68
C PHE A 484 -3.28 19.05 -5.79
N GLU A 485 -2.54 20.16 -5.89
CA GLU A 485 -2.75 21.38 -5.09
C GLU A 485 -4.06 22.12 -5.44
N GLN A 486 -4.71 21.80 -6.56
CA GLN A 486 -6.08 22.28 -6.85
C GLN A 486 -7.15 21.67 -5.94
N ARG A 487 -6.87 20.50 -5.34
CA ARG A 487 -7.85 19.72 -4.56
C ARG A 487 -7.45 19.54 -3.10
N PHE A 488 -6.16 19.56 -2.79
CA PHE A 488 -5.62 19.27 -1.47
C PHE A 488 -4.63 20.35 -1.01
N ASN A 489 -4.55 20.59 0.30
CA ASN A 489 -3.51 21.45 0.85
C ASN A 489 -2.26 20.63 1.22
N LEU A 490 -1.22 20.74 0.38
CA LEU A 490 0.03 20.00 0.58
C LEU A 490 0.66 20.20 1.97
N ARG A 491 0.57 21.41 2.54
CA ARG A 491 1.17 21.70 3.87
C ARG A 491 0.57 20.82 4.98
N LYS A 492 -0.69 20.42 4.83
CA LYS A 492 -1.37 19.53 5.79
C LYS A 492 -0.97 18.06 5.61
N LEU A 493 -0.38 17.71 4.47
CA LEU A 493 -0.15 16.34 3.99
C LEU A 493 1.33 15.96 3.87
N ASN A 494 2.24 16.82 4.33
CA ASN A 494 3.69 16.57 4.29
C ASN A 494 4.11 15.23 4.93
N ASN A 495 3.29 14.65 5.82
CA ASN A 495 3.56 13.37 6.49
C ASN A 495 3.04 12.13 5.76
N VAL A 496 2.21 12.31 4.73
CA VAL A 496 1.54 11.19 4.07
C VAL A 496 1.87 11.09 2.59
N ILE A 497 2.55 12.08 2.02
CA ILE A 497 2.97 12.10 0.62
C ILE A 497 4.49 12.18 0.52
N HIS A 498 5.08 11.19 -0.15
CA HIS A 498 6.51 11.10 -0.38
C HIS A 498 6.77 10.77 -1.85
N THR A 499 7.61 11.55 -2.54
CA THR A 499 7.89 11.36 -3.98
C THR A 499 9.29 10.81 -4.28
N LYS A 500 10.18 10.76 -3.28
CA LYS A 500 11.62 10.46 -3.48
C LYS A 500 12.04 9.10 -2.94
N VAL A 501 11.31 8.55 -1.98
CA VAL A 501 11.77 7.38 -1.20
C VAL A 501 11.92 6.12 -2.08
N TYR A 502 11.14 6.01 -3.16
CA TYR A 502 11.22 4.86 -4.08
C TYR A 502 12.27 5.01 -5.19
N ARG A 503 12.82 6.22 -5.38
CA ARG A 503 13.84 6.52 -6.40
C ARG A 503 15.27 6.19 -5.98
N THR A 504 15.48 5.91 -4.70
CA THR A 504 16.80 5.66 -4.12
C THR A 504 16.78 4.33 -3.38
N ALA A 505 17.73 3.45 -3.70
CA ALA A 505 17.88 2.18 -2.99
C ALA A 505 18.44 2.42 -1.59
N SER A 506 18.12 1.58 -0.60
CA SER A 506 18.57 1.79 0.78
C SER A 506 20.09 1.92 0.91
N TRP A 507 20.88 1.26 0.08
CA TRP A 507 22.35 1.33 0.08
C TRP A 507 22.94 2.57 -0.60
N GLN A 508 22.11 3.42 -1.21
CA GLN A 508 22.50 4.74 -1.70
C GLN A 508 22.19 5.86 -0.69
N ILE A 509 21.50 5.52 0.41
CA ILE A 509 21.10 6.42 1.48
C ILE A 509 22.16 6.34 2.59
N GLY A 510 22.70 7.49 2.99
CA GLY A 510 23.72 7.55 4.04
C GLY A 510 23.18 7.08 5.40
N PRO A 511 24.03 6.54 6.29
CA PRO A 511 23.60 5.87 7.53
C PRO A 511 22.74 6.75 8.48
N GLY A 512 22.83 8.08 8.41
CA GLY A 512 22.04 9.01 9.24
C GLY A 512 20.71 9.50 8.65
N SER A 513 20.32 9.04 7.46
CA SER A 513 19.11 9.54 6.75
C SER A 513 17.97 8.51 6.65
N LEU A 514 18.18 7.29 7.15
CA LEU A 514 17.13 6.27 7.21
C LEU A 514 16.09 6.54 8.31
N ASP A 515 16.50 7.13 9.46
CA ASP A 515 15.61 7.28 10.62
C ASP A 515 14.75 8.54 10.60
N SER A 516 15.20 9.65 10.01
CA SER A 516 14.42 10.91 10.06
C SER A 516 13.12 10.89 9.23
N SER A 517 12.95 9.91 8.34
CA SER A 517 11.70 9.69 7.59
C SER A 517 10.77 8.65 8.25
N LEU A 518 11.23 7.99 9.31
CA LEU A 518 10.55 6.89 10.00
C LEU A 518 10.44 7.09 11.53
N SER A 519 11.08 8.11 12.10
CA SER A 519 10.98 8.46 13.52
C SER A 519 9.78 9.37 13.77
N THR A 520 8.68 8.79 14.27
CA THR A 520 7.71 9.51 15.08
C THR A 520 8.25 9.63 16.51
N SER A 521 9.26 10.47 16.70
CA SER A 521 9.74 10.85 18.04
C SER A 521 10.63 12.09 17.91
N ASP A 522 10.01 13.26 18.08
CA ASP A 522 10.72 14.44 18.55
C ASP A 522 11.01 14.19 20.03
N GLU A 523 12.18 13.63 20.36
CA GLU A 523 12.72 13.75 21.70
C GLU A 523 13.56 15.03 21.76
N GLU A 524 13.00 16.01 22.46
CA GLU A 524 13.66 17.25 22.83
C GLU A 524 14.95 16.96 23.61
N ARG A 525 16.00 17.68 23.23
CA ARG A 525 17.13 17.98 24.12
C ARG A 525 16.60 18.80 25.28
N THR A 526 16.42 18.18 26.43
CA THR A 526 16.39 18.89 27.71
C THR A 526 17.48 18.37 28.62
N SER A 527 18.30 19.33 29.04
CA SER A 527 19.34 19.31 30.04
C SER A 527 18.94 18.66 31.36
N THR A 528 19.87 17.88 31.93
CA THR A 528 20.12 17.85 33.37
C THR A 528 21.62 17.73 33.62
N GLU A 529 22.12 18.68 34.40
CA GLU A 529 23.41 18.74 35.06
C GLU A 529 23.66 17.48 35.92
N ASP A 530 24.90 16.99 36.04
CA ASP A 530 25.73 17.30 37.21
C ASP A 530 27.17 16.71 37.14
N ASN A 531 28.13 17.58 37.47
CA ASN A 531 29.44 17.43 38.12
C ASN A 531 30.55 16.45 37.65
N GLY A 532 31.74 17.03 37.40
CA GLY A 532 33.01 16.35 37.70
C GLY A 532 34.28 16.77 36.93
N SER A 533 34.85 17.94 37.27
CA SER A 533 36.29 18.30 37.28
C SER A 533 37.22 18.11 36.05
N GLY A 534 37.95 19.18 35.69
CA GLY A 534 39.34 19.07 35.20
C GLY A 534 39.72 19.89 33.96
N ASP A 535 40.07 21.15 34.20
CA ASP A 535 41.22 21.91 33.65
C ASP A 535 41.38 22.35 32.16
N GLU A 536 41.91 23.58 32.09
CA GLU A 536 42.68 24.27 31.04
C GLU A 536 42.08 24.63 29.65
N SER A 537 41.69 25.91 29.56
CA SER A 537 42.06 26.90 28.52
C SER A 537 42.35 26.46 27.07
N LYS A 538 41.57 26.99 26.12
CA LYS A 538 42.05 27.82 24.99
C LYS A 538 40.88 28.32 24.13
N GLU A 539 40.64 29.63 24.19
CA GLU A 539 39.90 30.37 23.18
C GLU A 539 40.62 30.28 21.82
N ASN A 540 39.87 30.07 20.74
CA ASN A 540 40.35 30.33 19.40
C ASN A 540 39.18 30.87 18.55
N HIS A 541 39.03 32.20 18.56
CA HIS A 541 38.28 32.92 17.54
C HIS A 541 39.08 32.92 16.23
N ARG A 542 38.51 32.37 15.14
CA ARG A 542 39.00 32.62 13.78
C ARG A 542 38.39 33.91 13.23
N PRO A 543 39.18 34.82 12.65
CA PRO A 543 38.67 36.09 12.14
C PRO A 543 38.02 35.91 10.76
N LEU A 544 36.97 36.71 10.52
CA LEU A 544 36.10 36.78 9.32
C LEU A 544 36.82 37.03 7.97
N GLY A 545 38.16 37.01 7.91
CA GLY A 545 38.95 37.22 6.70
C GLY A 545 39.35 35.94 5.95
N GLU A 546 39.46 34.78 6.63
CA GLU A 546 39.90 33.52 6.00
C GLU A 546 38.83 32.88 5.11
N GLU A 547 37.55 32.98 5.47
CA GLU A 547 36.45 32.44 4.64
C GLU A 547 36.29 33.16 3.30
N ARG A 548 36.73 34.42 3.20
CA ARG A 548 36.65 35.19 1.95
C ARG A 548 37.76 34.80 0.97
N ARG A 549 38.98 34.57 1.47
CA ARG A 549 40.11 34.08 0.65
C ARG A 549 39.88 32.65 0.15
N GLU A 550 39.32 31.75 0.96
CA GLU A 550 38.99 30.39 0.51
C GLU A 550 37.89 30.36 -0.57
N ARG A 551 36.97 31.33 -0.57
CA ARG A 551 35.93 31.44 -1.59
C ARG A 551 36.49 31.97 -2.91
N GLU A 552 37.42 32.91 -2.87
CA GLU A 552 38.08 33.47 -4.05
C GLU A 552 39.00 32.42 -4.72
N GLU A 553 39.79 31.67 -3.95
CA GLU A 553 40.63 30.58 -4.51
C GLU A 553 39.82 29.43 -5.12
N LYS A 554 38.65 29.08 -4.53
CA LYS A 554 37.73 28.08 -5.10
C LYS A 554 37.07 28.56 -6.39
N GLN A 555 36.92 29.86 -6.58
CA GLN A 555 36.32 30.44 -7.77
C GLN A 555 37.34 30.50 -8.91
N GLU A 556 38.59 30.88 -8.64
CA GLU A 556 39.68 30.85 -9.62
C GLU A 556 39.96 29.43 -10.13
N ARG A 557 40.00 28.41 -9.25
CA ARG A 557 40.16 27.00 -9.67
C ARG A 557 39.05 26.51 -10.60
N LYS A 558 37.80 26.96 -10.38
CA LYS A 558 36.66 26.61 -11.25
C LYS A 558 36.73 27.30 -12.62
N GLU A 559 37.33 28.48 -12.71
CA GLU A 559 37.53 29.17 -13.99
C GLU A 559 38.71 28.57 -14.78
N GLU A 560 39.78 28.17 -14.10
CA GLU A 560 40.91 27.42 -14.66
C GLU A 560 40.44 26.09 -15.29
N GLU A 561 39.63 25.30 -14.57
CA GLU A 561 39.06 24.05 -15.08
C GLU A 561 38.14 24.25 -16.29
N LYS A 562 37.38 25.35 -16.32
CA LYS A 562 36.55 25.72 -17.49
C LYS A 562 37.41 26.13 -18.69
N ARG A 563 38.56 26.80 -18.48
CA ARG A 563 39.52 27.14 -19.55
C ARG A 563 40.19 25.89 -20.13
N ILE A 564 40.58 24.93 -19.27
CA ILE A 564 41.18 23.66 -19.69
C ILE A 564 40.18 22.83 -20.51
N ARG A 565 38.92 22.73 -20.08
CA ARG A 565 37.86 22.04 -20.85
C ARG A 565 37.55 22.67 -22.21
N ARG A 566 37.66 23.99 -22.34
CA ARG A 566 37.45 24.67 -23.63
C ARG A 566 38.61 24.45 -24.61
N ARG A 567 39.83 24.26 -24.11
CA ARG A 567 41.01 23.93 -24.94
C ARG A 567 41.00 22.48 -25.43
N SER A 568 40.50 21.53 -24.64
CA SER A 568 40.42 20.11 -25.08
C SER A 568 39.34 19.86 -26.13
N THR A 569 38.26 20.64 -26.18
CA THR A 569 37.21 20.52 -27.20
C THR A 569 37.55 21.18 -28.54
N GLY A 570 38.57 22.04 -28.60
CA GLY A 570 38.98 22.74 -29.83
C GLY A 570 39.91 21.94 -30.75
N SER A 571 40.52 20.86 -30.27
CA SER A 571 41.55 20.11 -31.01
C SER A 571 41.04 18.85 -31.73
N ALA A 572 39.74 18.55 -31.67
CA ALA A 572 39.15 17.33 -32.23
C ALA A 572 38.39 17.53 -33.57
N LYS A 573 38.60 18.66 -34.27
CA LYS A 573 37.88 18.96 -35.54
C LYS A 573 38.75 19.09 -36.79
N LEU A 574 40.03 18.69 -36.75
CA LEU A 574 40.94 18.73 -37.90
C LEU A 574 41.84 17.48 -37.95
N ALA A 575 41.27 16.32 -38.32
CA ALA A 575 42.00 15.18 -38.87
C ALA A 575 40.99 14.16 -39.42
N GLY A 576 40.76 14.17 -40.74
CA GLY A 576 39.89 13.18 -41.39
C GLY A 576 39.32 13.59 -42.75
N VAL A 577 40.12 14.20 -43.63
CA VAL A 577 39.87 14.23 -45.08
C VAL A 577 41.23 14.14 -45.79
N ALA A 578 41.55 12.95 -46.28
CA ALA A 578 42.35 12.62 -47.46
C ALA A 578 42.61 11.11 -47.45
#